data_AF-A0A948SXB0-F1
#
_entry.id   AF-A0A948SXB0-F1
#
_cell.length_a   1.000
_cell.length_b   1.000
_cell.length_c   1.000
_cell.angle_alpha   90.00
_cell.angle_beta   90.00
_cell.angle_gamma   90.00
#
_symmetry.space_group_name_H-M   'P 1'
#
loop_
_entity.id
_entity.type
_entity.pdbx_description
1 polymer ?
#
loop_
_entity_poly.entity_id
_entity_poly.type
_entity_poly.pdbx_seq_one_letter_code
_entity_poly.pdbx_strand_id
1 'polypeptide(L)'
;MSFVVATVSSKMPEMNKTLPPMTMAARYTRYKASNHSVSCTRRWRRAARMSRRAASPVAGGGATAGAVSDTGTILPPHTTKTKRRQTESEMNTETMQLLSALLALFAAGGTLALLVARLSAGRSPSAANFVLAFRPVALPLAFMVAGFAMFASLWFSEAANYNPCKLCWYQRIAMYSLAIVSGVALVKRWRATRRSATGNDVFASQREITPYAIVLASLGSVVSTYHYLLEWNPTWESNVCSLD
;
A
#
# COMPACT_ATOMS: atom_id res chain seq x y z
N MET A 1 -4.49 12.76 -36.55
CA MET A 1 -3.55 13.85 -36.22
C MET A 1 -2.35 13.24 -35.52
N SER A 2 -1.42 12.77 -36.34
CA SER A 2 -0.12 12.19 -35.99
C SER A 2 0.92 13.28 -36.18
N PHE A 3 1.83 13.53 -35.24
CA PHE A 3 3.14 14.15 -35.54
C PHE A 3 4.18 13.88 -34.43
N VAL A 4 5.12 12.98 -34.74
CA VAL A 4 6.60 13.12 -34.70
C VAL A 4 7.30 13.61 -33.41
N VAL A 5 8.13 12.73 -32.83
CA VAL A 5 9.40 13.06 -32.13
C VAL A 5 10.40 11.96 -32.52
N ALA A 6 11.19 12.20 -33.57
CA ALA A 6 12.57 12.69 -33.53
C ALA A 6 13.59 11.67 -32.97
N THR A 7 14.29 11.09 -33.94
CA THR A 7 15.54 10.31 -33.88
C THR A 7 16.63 10.97 -33.05
N VAL A 8 17.24 10.24 -32.12
CA VAL A 8 18.60 10.52 -31.64
C VAL A 8 19.54 9.44 -32.16
N SER A 9 20.30 9.86 -33.17
CA SER A 9 21.51 9.22 -33.68
C SER A 9 22.61 9.35 -32.63
N SER A 10 22.96 8.25 -31.95
CA SER A 10 24.20 8.17 -31.16
C SER A 10 25.24 7.34 -31.89
N LYS A 11 26.22 8.05 -32.43
CA LYS A 11 27.46 7.60 -33.04
C LYS A 11 28.20 6.63 -32.10
N MET A 12 28.43 5.38 -32.53
CA MET A 12 29.27 4.43 -31.77
C MET A 12 30.75 4.75 -32.02
N PRO A 13 31.61 4.77 -30.98
CA PRO A 13 33.06 4.83 -31.18
C PRO A 13 33.58 3.46 -31.66
N GLU A 14 34.49 3.52 -32.64
CA GLU A 14 35.26 2.38 -33.13
C GLU A 14 35.91 1.60 -31.98
N MET A 15 35.63 0.30 -31.90
CA MET A 15 36.43 -0.63 -31.10
C MET A 15 37.29 -1.50 -32.02
N ASN A 16 38.59 -1.22 -31.87
CA ASN A 16 39.79 -1.93 -32.27
C ASN A 16 39.62 -3.44 -32.63
N LYS A 17 40.05 -3.78 -33.84
CA LYS A 17 40.02 -5.12 -34.45
C LYS A 17 41.29 -5.92 -34.12
N THR A 18 41.43 -6.44 -32.91
CA THR A 18 42.50 -7.42 -32.62
C THR A 18 42.11 -8.34 -31.48
N LEU A 19 41.26 -9.36 -31.73
CA LEU A 19 41.17 -10.59 -30.91
C LEU A 19 40.42 -11.67 -31.74
N PRO A 20 40.88 -12.93 -31.77
CA PRO A 20 40.28 -13.97 -32.62
C PRO A 20 38.87 -14.37 -32.14
N PRO A 21 37.99 -14.84 -33.05
CA PRO A 21 36.58 -15.06 -32.75
C PRO A 21 36.39 -16.33 -31.92
N MET A 22 36.32 -16.20 -30.60
CA MET A 22 35.68 -17.22 -29.78
C MET A 22 34.16 -17.07 -29.89
N THR A 23 33.52 -18.08 -30.47
CA THR A 23 32.08 -18.12 -30.72
C THR A 23 31.27 -17.93 -29.44
N MET A 24 30.20 -17.12 -29.52
CA MET A 24 29.25 -16.81 -28.44
C MET A 24 28.74 -18.05 -27.69
N ALA A 25 28.64 -19.20 -28.37
CA ALA A 25 28.20 -20.46 -27.79
C ALA A 25 29.14 -20.96 -26.66
N ALA A 26 30.45 -20.77 -26.79
CA ALA A 26 31.43 -21.20 -25.78
C ALA A 26 31.43 -20.33 -24.52
N ARG A 27 31.07 -19.04 -24.65
CA ARG A 27 30.93 -18.14 -23.49
C ARG A 27 29.65 -18.42 -22.70
N TYR A 28 28.56 -18.75 -23.39
CA TYR A 28 27.28 -19.04 -22.73
C TYR A 28 27.30 -20.36 -21.95
N THR A 29 27.94 -21.40 -22.47
CA THR A 29 28.03 -22.71 -21.79
C THR A 29 28.90 -22.64 -20.54
N ARG A 30 30.01 -21.88 -20.54
CA ARG A 30 30.84 -21.65 -19.34
C ARG A 30 30.11 -20.87 -18.24
N TYR A 31 29.28 -19.90 -18.60
CA TYR A 31 28.47 -19.14 -17.63
C TYR A 31 27.34 -19.99 -17.01
N LYS A 32 26.71 -20.87 -17.79
CA LYS A 32 25.62 -21.74 -17.31
C LYS A 32 26.14 -22.86 -16.40
N ALA A 33 27.33 -23.40 -16.65
CA ALA A 33 27.94 -24.45 -15.84
C ALA A 33 28.36 -24.00 -14.42
N SER A 34 28.82 -22.75 -14.26
CA SER A 34 29.24 -22.24 -12.94
C SER A 34 28.05 -21.92 -12.02
N ASN A 35 26.92 -21.45 -12.56
CA ASN A 35 25.76 -21.07 -11.74
C ASN A 35 24.90 -22.26 -11.27
N HIS A 36 24.90 -23.40 -11.98
CA HIS A 36 24.11 -24.57 -11.58
C HIS A 36 24.70 -25.31 -10.36
N SER A 37 26.03 -25.37 -10.23
CA SER A 37 26.71 -26.05 -9.11
C SER A 37 26.50 -25.34 -7.75
N VAL A 38 26.51 -24.00 -7.76
CA VAL A 38 26.34 -23.17 -6.54
C VAL A 38 24.88 -23.18 -6.04
N SER A 39 23.92 -23.40 -6.94
CA SER A 39 22.49 -23.43 -6.65
C SER A 39 22.06 -24.70 -5.92
N CYS A 40 22.67 -25.84 -6.23
CA CYS A 40 22.28 -27.15 -5.69
C CYS A 40 22.75 -27.33 -4.22
N THR A 41 23.97 -26.87 -3.89
CA THR A 41 24.55 -27.01 -2.54
C THR A 41 23.93 -26.07 -1.49
N ARG A 42 23.37 -24.92 -1.91
CA ARG A 42 22.68 -23.98 -1.00
C ARG A 42 21.25 -24.40 -0.65
N ARG A 43 20.56 -25.13 -1.53
CA ARG A 43 19.17 -25.58 -1.33
C ARG A 43 19.09 -26.75 -0.33
N TRP A 44 20.06 -27.68 -0.37
CA TRP A 44 20.11 -28.82 0.56
C TRP A 44 20.42 -28.42 2.02
N ARG A 45 21.26 -27.41 2.27
CA ARG A 45 21.58 -26.94 3.64
C ARG A 45 20.41 -26.24 4.35
N ARG A 46 19.40 -25.75 3.62
CA ARG A 46 18.19 -25.15 4.22
C ARG A 46 17.13 -26.21 4.54
N ALA A 47 16.97 -27.23 3.70
CA ALA A 47 16.03 -28.32 3.95
C ALA A 47 16.36 -29.14 5.22
N ALA A 48 17.65 -29.44 5.45
CA ALA A 48 18.10 -30.20 6.64
C ALA A 48 18.00 -29.43 7.98
N ARG A 49 17.66 -28.14 7.94
CA ARG A 49 17.49 -27.28 9.13
C ARG A 49 16.02 -27.08 9.52
N MET A 50 15.08 -27.37 8.61
CA MET A 50 13.63 -27.26 8.86
C MET A 50 13.03 -28.54 9.47
N SER A 51 13.65 -29.71 9.26
CA SER A 51 13.15 -30.99 9.81
C SER A 51 13.37 -31.20 11.31
N ARG A 52 14.16 -30.34 11.99
CA ARG A 52 14.43 -30.45 13.44
C ARG A 52 13.50 -29.64 14.35
N ARG A 53 12.57 -28.84 13.80
CA ARG A 53 11.67 -27.97 14.60
C ARG A 53 10.22 -28.45 14.68
N ALA A 54 9.87 -29.59 14.07
CA ALA A 54 8.50 -30.08 13.98
C ALA A 54 8.15 -31.22 14.97
N ALA A 55 8.96 -31.45 16.00
CA ALA A 55 8.68 -32.46 17.03
C ALA A 55 8.50 -31.81 18.40
N SER A 56 7.25 -31.54 18.79
CA SER A 56 6.83 -31.37 20.18
C SER A 56 5.34 -31.77 20.29
N PRO A 57 4.98 -32.73 21.15
CA PRO A 57 3.59 -33.12 21.39
C PRO A 57 3.02 -32.33 22.58
N VAL A 58 1.75 -31.93 22.51
CA VAL A 58 1.00 -31.44 23.68
C VAL A 58 -0.31 -32.24 23.79
N ALA A 59 -0.34 -33.12 24.80
CA ALA A 59 -1.52 -33.70 25.43
C ALA A 59 -2.33 -32.59 26.12
N GLY A 60 -3.67 -32.60 26.21
CA GLY A 60 -4.52 -33.61 26.83
C GLY A 60 -4.78 -33.27 28.30
N GLY A 61 -5.97 -32.78 28.65
CA GLY A 61 -6.40 -32.53 30.05
C GLY A 61 -7.75 -31.82 30.14
N GLY A 62 -8.73 -32.43 30.84
CA GLY A 62 -10.12 -31.95 30.96
C GLY A 62 -10.58 -31.61 32.38
N ALA A 63 -11.90 -31.35 32.49
CA ALA A 63 -12.74 -31.10 33.68
C ALA A 63 -12.48 -29.76 34.43
N THR A 64 -13.46 -28.99 34.92
CA THR A 64 -14.63 -29.34 35.73
C THR A 64 -15.79 -28.33 35.63
N ALA A 65 -16.98 -28.79 36.04
CA ALA A 65 -18.22 -28.05 36.25
C ALA A 65 -18.18 -27.06 37.43
N GLY A 66 -19.08 -26.07 37.45
CA GLY A 66 -19.30 -25.22 38.63
C GLY A 66 -20.41 -24.17 38.49
N ALA A 67 -21.62 -24.59 38.86
CA ALA A 67 -22.66 -23.86 39.60
C ALA A 67 -23.25 -22.52 39.09
N VAL A 68 -24.55 -22.61 38.82
CA VAL A 68 -25.61 -21.60 38.96
C VAL A 68 -25.62 -20.98 40.36
N SER A 69 -25.88 -19.67 40.45
CA SER A 69 -26.52 -19.06 41.63
C SER A 69 -27.27 -17.79 41.24
N ASP A 70 -28.59 -17.85 41.38
CA ASP A 70 -29.50 -16.71 41.37
C ASP A 70 -29.33 -15.87 42.65
N THR A 71 -29.65 -14.58 42.54
CA THR A 71 -30.53 -13.77 43.43
C THR A 71 -29.97 -12.37 43.68
N GLY A 72 -30.71 -11.39 43.16
CA GLY A 72 -31.01 -10.08 43.77
C GLY A 72 -29.91 -9.24 44.42
N THR A 73 -29.60 -8.10 43.80
CA THR A 73 -29.75 -6.75 44.39
C THR A 73 -29.54 -5.71 43.28
N ILE A 74 -30.59 -4.98 42.90
CA ILE A 74 -30.45 -3.76 42.09
C ILE A 74 -30.01 -2.65 43.04
N LEU A 75 -28.70 -2.37 43.07
CA LEU A 75 -28.15 -1.13 43.60
C LEU A 75 -27.57 -0.37 42.40
N PRO A 76 -27.99 0.89 42.11
CA PRO A 76 -27.41 1.64 41.00
C PRO A 76 -25.94 1.96 41.34
N PRO A 77 -24.95 1.56 40.52
CA PRO A 77 -23.56 1.87 40.81
C PRO A 77 -23.32 3.37 40.61
N HIS A 78 -22.67 4.00 41.61
CA HIS A 78 -22.15 5.36 41.54
C HIS A 78 -21.39 5.60 40.22
N THR A 79 -21.88 6.56 39.43
CA THR A 79 -21.58 6.77 38.00
C THR A 79 -20.26 7.50 37.70
N THR A 80 -19.36 7.66 38.67
CA THR A 80 -18.16 8.50 38.51
C THR A 80 -17.04 7.85 37.70
N LYS A 81 -16.83 6.52 37.82
CA LYS A 81 -15.84 5.79 37.01
C LYS A 81 -16.29 5.63 35.55
N THR A 82 -17.58 5.42 35.32
CA THR A 82 -18.15 5.28 33.98
C THR A 82 -18.02 6.59 33.21
N LYS A 83 -18.34 7.73 33.87
CA LYS A 83 -18.21 9.06 33.26
C LYS A 83 -16.78 9.40 32.86
N ARG A 84 -15.79 9.06 33.70
CA ARG A 84 -14.35 9.26 33.41
C ARG A 84 -13.84 8.37 32.27
N ARG A 85 -14.22 7.07 32.26
CA ARG A 85 -13.83 6.15 31.18
C ARG A 85 -14.47 6.52 29.84
N GLN A 86 -15.71 7.02 29.87
CA GLN A 86 -16.42 7.50 28.68
C GLN A 86 -15.78 8.78 28.13
N THR A 87 -15.48 9.78 28.99
CA THR A 87 -14.78 11.00 28.55
C THR A 87 -13.37 10.73 28.02
N GLU A 88 -12.63 9.80 28.63
CA GLU A 88 -11.30 9.39 28.15
C GLU A 88 -11.39 8.66 26.79
N SER A 89 -12.42 7.81 26.56
CA SER A 89 -12.61 7.15 25.26
C SER A 89 -13.12 8.08 24.15
N GLU A 90 -13.99 9.03 24.48
CA GLU A 90 -14.56 10.00 23.54
C GLU A 90 -13.48 10.99 23.05
N MET A 91 -12.64 11.52 23.94
CA MET A 91 -11.51 12.38 23.52
C MET A 91 -10.51 11.66 22.61
N ASN A 92 -10.30 10.34 22.82
CA ASN A 92 -9.36 9.56 22.00
C ASN A 92 -9.89 9.37 20.58
N THR A 93 -11.19 9.16 20.37
CA THR A 93 -11.76 9.01 19.03
C THR A 93 -11.82 10.35 18.30
N GLU A 94 -12.22 11.44 18.96
CA GLU A 94 -12.21 12.79 18.39
C GLU A 94 -10.82 13.21 17.92
N THR A 95 -9.80 12.99 18.76
CA THR A 95 -8.40 13.30 18.42
C THR A 95 -7.94 12.53 17.18
N MET A 96 -8.26 11.23 17.11
CA MET A 96 -7.89 10.38 15.96
C MET A 96 -8.65 10.78 14.69
N GLN A 97 -9.92 11.16 14.82
CA GLN A 97 -10.72 11.67 13.69
C GLN A 97 -10.12 12.98 13.15
N LEU A 98 -9.82 13.95 14.03
CA LEU A 98 -9.18 15.21 13.65
C LEU A 98 -7.83 14.98 12.98
N LEU A 99 -7.00 14.10 13.55
CA LEU A 99 -5.72 13.72 12.96
C LEU A 99 -5.91 13.16 11.53
N SER A 100 -6.85 12.23 11.37
CA SER A 100 -7.13 11.61 10.06
C SER A 100 -7.64 12.63 9.03
N ALA A 101 -8.51 13.56 9.46
CA ALA A 101 -9.08 14.61 8.61
C ALA A 101 -8.00 15.62 8.17
N LEU A 102 -7.15 16.07 9.09
CA LEU A 102 -6.04 16.97 8.76
C LEU A 102 -5.07 16.33 7.77
N LEU A 103 -4.70 15.06 8.00
CA LEU A 103 -3.82 14.34 7.07
C LEU A 103 -4.45 14.17 5.69
N ALA A 104 -5.75 13.90 5.63
CA ALA A 104 -6.48 13.81 4.37
C ALA A 104 -6.49 15.16 3.63
N LEU A 105 -6.71 16.27 4.31
CA LEU A 105 -6.68 17.61 3.72
C LEU A 105 -5.28 17.98 3.20
N PHE A 106 -4.22 17.69 3.97
CA PHE A 106 -2.85 17.90 3.51
C PHE A 106 -2.52 17.04 2.28
N ALA A 107 -2.93 15.77 2.28
CA ALA A 107 -2.73 14.88 1.14
C ALA A 107 -3.49 15.34 -0.10
N ALA A 108 -4.76 15.76 0.05
CA ALA A 108 -5.58 16.30 -1.03
C ALA A 108 -5.00 17.60 -1.59
N GLY A 109 -4.63 18.55 -0.72
CA GLY A 109 -4.00 19.81 -1.09
C GLY A 109 -2.66 19.61 -1.81
N GLY A 110 -1.81 18.71 -1.30
CA GLY A 110 -0.55 18.34 -1.96
C GLY A 110 -0.77 17.69 -3.32
N THR A 111 -1.78 16.83 -3.45
CA THR A 111 -2.17 16.21 -4.73
C THR A 111 -2.64 17.26 -5.74
N LEU A 112 -3.48 18.19 -5.30
CA LEU A 112 -3.97 19.29 -6.15
C LEU A 112 -2.82 20.22 -6.57
N ALA A 113 -1.93 20.59 -5.66
CA ALA A 113 -0.77 21.43 -5.96
C ALA A 113 0.16 20.76 -6.99
N LEU A 114 0.43 19.46 -6.83
CA LEU A 114 1.21 18.70 -7.81
C LEU A 114 0.50 18.59 -9.16
N LEU A 115 -0.81 18.38 -9.17
CA LEU A 115 -1.60 18.34 -10.40
C LEU A 115 -1.54 19.68 -11.14
N VAL A 116 -1.75 20.79 -10.45
CA VAL A 116 -1.63 22.15 -11.01
C VAL A 116 -0.22 22.40 -11.52
N ALA A 117 0.82 22.02 -10.76
CA ALA A 117 2.21 22.14 -11.21
C ALA A 117 2.50 21.30 -12.46
N ARG A 118 1.88 20.11 -12.60
CA ARG A 118 1.99 19.26 -13.80
C ARG A 118 1.33 19.88 -15.01
N LEU A 119 0.13 20.44 -14.85
CA LEU A 119 -0.61 21.08 -15.94
C LEU A 119 0.06 22.39 -16.39
N SER A 120 0.64 23.14 -15.45
CA SER A 120 1.36 24.39 -15.73
C SER A 120 2.82 24.21 -16.14
N ALA A 121 3.38 22.99 -16.09
CA ALA A 121 4.77 22.72 -16.45
C ALA A 121 5.11 23.08 -17.91
N GLY A 122 4.12 23.04 -18.82
CA GLY A 122 4.30 23.49 -20.21
C GLY A 122 4.37 25.02 -20.37
N ARG A 123 3.96 25.78 -19.34
CA ARG A 123 3.85 27.24 -19.37
C ARG A 123 4.83 27.93 -18.41
N SER A 124 5.34 27.22 -17.39
CA SER A 124 6.28 27.74 -16.40
C SER A 124 7.45 26.79 -16.15
N PRO A 125 8.72 27.24 -16.36
CA PRO A 125 9.91 26.47 -16.03
C PRO A 125 9.99 26.09 -14.53
N SER A 126 9.50 26.97 -13.65
CA SER A 126 9.48 26.73 -12.21
C SER A 126 8.57 25.56 -11.83
N ALA A 127 7.41 25.44 -12.48
CA ALA A 127 6.48 24.35 -12.26
C ALA A 127 7.06 23.00 -12.72
N ALA A 128 7.80 22.99 -13.84
CA ALA A 128 8.52 21.82 -14.31
C ALA A 128 9.62 21.38 -13.32
N ASN A 129 10.41 22.33 -12.81
CA ASN A 129 11.46 22.04 -11.82
C ASN A 129 10.88 21.50 -10.51
N PHE A 130 9.77 22.05 -10.02
CA PHE A 130 9.09 21.56 -8.82
C PHE A 130 8.62 20.11 -8.98
N VAL A 131 7.99 19.80 -10.12
CA VAL A 131 7.57 18.44 -10.46
C VAL A 131 8.76 17.47 -10.47
N LEU A 132 9.89 17.88 -11.05
CA LEU A 132 11.10 17.07 -11.11
C LEU A 132 11.69 16.82 -9.71
N ALA A 133 11.72 17.85 -8.86
CA ALA A 133 12.19 17.75 -7.49
C ALA A 133 11.33 16.78 -6.64
N PHE A 134 10.02 16.71 -6.90
CA PHE A 134 9.10 15.85 -6.15
C PHE A 134 9.11 14.37 -6.58
N ARG A 135 9.59 14.06 -7.80
CA ARG A 135 9.65 12.69 -8.33
C ARG A 135 10.28 11.66 -7.37
N PRO A 136 11.46 11.87 -6.77
CA PRO A 136 12.09 10.87 -5.90
C PRO A 136 11.34 10.62 -4.59
N VAL A 137 10.55 11.58 -4.11
CA VAL A 137 9.79 11.46 -2.85
C VAL A 137 8.35 11.01 -3.05
N ALA A 138 7.86 10.95 -4.29
CA ALA A 138 6.48 10.57 -4.60
C ALA A 138 6.13 9.13 -4.16
N LEU A 139 6.98 8.14 -4.47
CA LEU A 139 6.68 6.73 -4.17
C LEU A 139 6.64 6.42 -2.65
N PRO A 140 7.60 6.87 -1.83
CA PRO A 140 7.56 6.66 -0.38
C PRO A 140 6.38 7.39 0.26
N LEU A 141 6.08 8.61 -0.19
CA LEU A 141 4.90 9.34 0.29
C LEU A 141 3.60 8.62 -0.06
N ALA A 142 3.46 8.09 -1.28
CA ALA A 142 2.27 7.32 -1.66
C ALA A 142 2.07 6.08 -0.77
N PHE A 143 3.16 5.37 -0.44
CA PHE A 143 3.10 4.24 0.49
C PHE A 143 2.73 4.69 1.92
N MET A 144 3.31 5.79 2.40
CA MET A 144 2.99 6.31 3.74
C MET A 144 1.52 6.73 3.85
N VAL A 145 0.99 7.41 2.84
CA VAL A 145 -0.43 7.81 2.81
C VAL A 145 -1.34 6.58 2.75
N ALA A 146 -1.08 5.62 1.84
CA ALA A 146 -1.89 4.42 1.71
C ALA A 146 -1.80 3.51 2.95
N GLY A 147 -0.61 3.36 3.53
CA GLY A 147 -0.38 2.61 4.76
C GLY A 147 -1.06 3.26 5.97
N PHE A 148 -0.93 4.57 6.13
CA PHE A 148 -1.61 5.31 7.21
C PHE A 148 -3.13 5.20 7.08
N ALA A 149 -3.68 5.35 5.86
CA ALA A 149 -5.10 5.15 5.62
C ALA A 149 -5.57 3.73 5.99
N MET A 150 -4.72 2.71 5.75
CA MET A 150 -5.00 1.32 6.15
C MET A 150 -5.02 1.14 7.66
N PHE A 151 -4.01 1.68 8.35
CA PHE A 151 -3.97 1.60 9.81
C PHE A 151 -5.10 2.40 10.46
N ALA A 152 -5.41 3.60 9.95
CA ALA A 152 -6.53 4.39 10.42
C ALA A 152 -7.85 3.62 10.27
N SER A 153 -8.10 3.02 9.10
CA SER A 153 -9.29 2.20 8.87
C SER A 153 -9.40 1.00 9.81
N LEU A 154 -8.27 0.36 10.17
CA LEU A 154 -8.26 -0.77 11.09
C LEU A 154 -8.51 -0.32 12.53
N TRP A 155 -7.89 0.79 12.94
CA TRP A 155 -8.07 1.39 14.27
C TRP A 155 -9.54 1.70 14.57
N PHE A 156 -10.25 2.32 13.62
CA PHE A 156 -11.67 2.62 13.79
C PHE A 156 -12.55 1.36 13.92
N SER A 157 -12.16 0.25 13.28
CA SER A 157 -12.91 -1.00 13.33
C SER A 157 -12.66 -1.79 14.62
N GLU A 158 -11.41 -1.89 15.07
CA GLU A 158 -11.05 -2.72 16.23
C GLU A 158 -11.11 -1.96 17.56
N ALA A 159 -10.58 -0.73 17.60
CA ALA A 159 -10.49 0.02 18.85
C ALA A 159 -11.81 0.73 19.18
N ALA A 160 -12.43 1.36 18.18
CA ALA A 160 -13.68 2.11 18.36
C ALA A 160 -14.95 1.28 18.10
N ASN A 161 -14.82 0.02 17.66
CA ASN A 161 -15.91 -0.92 17.39
C ASN A 161 -17.01 -0.36 16.45
N TYR A 162 -16.65 0.54 15.53
CA TYR A 162 -17.59 1.02 14.53
C TYR A 162 -17.83 -0.05 13.46
N ASN A 163 -19.08 -0.49 13.32
CA ASN A 163 -19.44 -1.44 12.29
C ASN A 163 -19.48 -0.73 10.92
N PRO A 164 -18.63 -1.12 9.94
CA PRO A 164 -18.54 -0.41 8.68
C PRO A 164 -19.78 -0.62 7.81
N CYS A 165 -20.20 0.43 7.11
CA CYS A 165 -21.25 0.33 6.11
C CYS A 165 -20.85 -0.55 4.92
N LYS A 166 -21.80 -1.09 4.15
CA LYS A 166 -21.53 -1.92 2.96
C LYS A 166 -20.67 -1.18 1.93
N LEU A 167 -20.93 0.10 1.72
CA LEU A 167 -20.16 0.99 0.83
C LEU A 167 -18.71 1.20 1.32
N CYS A 168 -18.55 1.41 2.63
CA CYS A 168 -17.28 1.57 3.33
C CYS A 168 -16.41 0.32 3.16
N TRP A 169 -17.03 -0.86 3.11
CA TRP A 169 -16.34 -2.12 2.86
C TRP A 169 -15.71 -2.18 1.46
N TYR A 170 -16.42 -1.72 0.42
CA TYR A 170 -15.86 -1.63 -0.94
C TYR A 170 -14.70 -0.62 -1.01
N GLN A 171 -14.81 0.52 -0.33
CA GLN A 171 -13.71 1.49 -0.25
C GLN A 171 -12.47 0.90 0.44
N ARG A 172 -12.66 0.11 1.51
CA ARG A 172 -11.58 -0.62 2.19
C ARG A 172 -10.83 -1.57 1.25
N ILE A 173 -11.52 -2.34 0.41
CA ILE A 173 -10.85 -3.28 -0.52
C ILE A 173 -9.94 -2.53 -1.49
N ALA A 174 -10.44 -1.44 -2.09
CA ALA A 174 -9.65 -0.65 -3.03
C ALA A 174 -8.42 -0.05 -2.35
N MET A 175 -8.60 0.52 -1.15
CA MET A 175 -7.54 1.16 -0.39
C MET A 175 -6.49 0.17 0.13
N TYR A 176 -6.90 -1.02 0.61
CA TYR A 176 -6.00 -2.06 1.12
C TYR A 176 -5.14 -2.62 -0.04
N SER A 177 -5.76 -2.80 -1.21
CA SER A 177 -5.06 -3.19 -2.43
C SER A 177 -3.99 -2.16 -2.82
N LEU A 178 -4.32 -0.86 -2.74
CA LEU A 178 -3.38 0.24 -2.97
C LEU A 178 -2.19 0.22 -1.99
N ALA A 179 -2.42 -0.05 -0.71
CA ALA A 179 -1.36 -0.16 0.30
C ALA A 179 -0.38 -1.31 -0.02
N ILE A 180 -0.90 -2.47 -0.40
CA ILE A 180 -0.08 -3.63 -0.78
C ILE A 180 0.72 -3.34 -2.06
N VAL A 181 0.05 -2.82 -3.10
CA VAL A 181 0.67 -2.54 -4.40
C VAL A 181 1.77 -1.47 -4.28
N SER A 182 1.52 -0.40 -3.53
CA SER A 182 2.53 0.64 -3.25
C SER A 182 3.67 0.13 -2.36
N GLY A 183 3.39 -0.76 -1.41
CA GLY A 183 4.41 -1.41 -0.58
C GLY A 183 5.35 -2.30 -1.40
N VAL A 184 4.81 -3.11 -2.31
CA VAL A 184 5.61 -3.92 -3.24
C VAL A 184 6.47 -3.03 -4.13
N ALA A 185 5.92 -1.91 -4.63
CA ALA A 185 6.66 -0.91 -5.40
C ALA A 185 7.86 -0.36 -4.61
N LEU A 186 7.63 -0.01 -3.34
CA LEU A 186 8.65 0.54 -2.45
C LEU A 186 9.77 -0.47 -2.17
N VAL A 187 9.42 -1.74 -1.94
CA VAL A 187 10.39 -2.82 -1.75
C VAL A 187 11.19 -3.08 -3.04
N LYS A 188 10.56 -3.08 -4.22
CA LYS A 188 11.26 -3.18 -5.52
C LYS A 188 12.26 -2.04 -5.68
N ARG A 189 11.84 -0.79 -5.42
CA ARG A 189 12.70 0.39 -5.43
C ARG A 189 13.89 0.22 -4.47
N TRP A 190 13.64 -0.11 -3.22
CA TRP A 190 14.70 -0.23 -2.21
C TRP A 190 15.73 -1.30 -2.57
N ARG A 191 15.30 -2.44 -3.12
CA ARG A 191 16.21 -3.48 -3.62
C ARG A 191 16.98 -3.03 -4.86
N ALA A 192 16.34 -2.26 -5.76
CA ALA A 192 16.99 -1.69 -6.93
C ALA A 192 18.06 -0.68 -6.53
N THR A 193 17.74 0.27 -5.65
CA THR A 193 18.70 1.26 -5.11
C THR A 193 19.90 0.62 -4.40
N ARG A 194 19.72 -0.53 -3.75
CA ARG A 194 20.83 -1.28 -3.14
C ARG A 194 21.72 -2.02 -4.13
N ARG A 195 21.20 -2.40 -5.30
CA ARG A 195 21.93 -3.20 -6.31
C ARG A 195 22.44 -2.36 -7.48
N SER A 196 21.88 -1.18 -7.69
CA SER A 196 22.11 -0.33 -8.85
C SER A 196 22.02 1.13 -8.38
N ALA A 197 23.07 1.91 -8.64
CA ALA A 197 23.12 3.33 -8.29
C ALA A 197 22.35 4.21 -9.29
N THR A 198 21.82 3.63 -10.37
CA THR A 198 21.22 4.38 -11.48
C THR A 198 19.75 4.69 -11.22
N GLY A 199 19.36 5.97 -11.29
CA GLY A 199 17.99 6.43 -11.01
C GLY A 199 16.92 5.95 -12.00
N ASN A 200 17.31 5.44 -13.17
CA ASN A 200 16.39 5.00 -14.22
C ASN A 200 15.58 3.75 -13.84
N ASP A 201 16.19 2.83 -13.09
CA ASP A 201 15.62 1.53 -12.72
C ASP A 201 14.43 1.72 -11.74
N VAL A 202 14.54 2.73 -10.89
CA VAL A 202 13.49 3.13 -9.94
C VAL A 202 12.27 3.68 -10.68
N PHE A 203 12.50 4.45 -11.74
CA PHE A 203 11.43 5.05 -12.54
C PHE A 203 10.66 4.00 -13.34
N ALA A 204 11.35 3.00 -13.90
CA ALA A 204 10.73 1.89 -14.61
C ALA A 204 9.72 1.16 -13.72
N SER A 205 10.09 0.85 -12.47
CA SER A 205 9.19 0.19 -11.52
C SER A 205 7.97 1.03 -11.16
N GLN A 206 8.08 2.36 -11.12
CA GLN A 206 6.93 3.22 -10.82
C GLN A 206 5.95 3.25 -11.99
N ARG A 207 6.45 3.24 -13.23
CA ARG A 207 5.62 3.25 -14.45
C ARG A 207 4.80 1.97 -14.62
N GLU A 208 5.34 0.82 -14.24
CA GLU A 208 4.62 -0.47 -14.28
C GLU A 208 3.39 -0.51 -13.35
N ILE A 209 3.48 0.18 -12.21
CA ILE A 209 2.49 0.07 -11.12
C ILE A 209 1.43 1.18 -11.21
N THR A 210 1.79 2.32 -11.81
CA THR A 210 0.91 3.47 -12.03
C THR A 210 -0.47 3.12 -12.62
N PRO A 211 -0.62 2.29 -13.67
CA PRO A 211 -1.94 2.02 -14.23
C PRO A 211 -2.88 1.32 -13.23
N TYR A 212 -2.36 0.33 -12.48
CA TYR A 212 -3.15 -0.35 -11.44
C TYR A 212 -3.56 0.61 -10.32
N ALA A 213 -2.64 1.48 -9.90
CA ALA A 213 -2.92 2.48 -8.88
C ALA A 213 -3.99 3.49 -9.35
N ILE A 214 -3.94 3.93 -10.61
CA ILE A 214 -4.94 4.84 -11.18
C ILE A 214 -6.31 4.18 -11.24
N VAL A 215 -6.40 2.93 -11.71
CA VAL A 215 -7.68 2.21 -11.78
C VAL A 215 -8.27 2.07 -10.37
N LEU A 216 -7.49 1.58 -9.40
CA LEU A 216 -7.96 1.43 -8.02
C LEU A 216 -8.36 2.78 -7.38
N ALA A 217 -7.59 3.84 -7.62
CA ALA A 217 -7.89 5.18 -7.11
C ALA A 217 -9.17 5.75 -7.74
N SER A 218 -9.38 5.54 -9.04
CA SER A 218 -10.60 5.98 -9.72
C SER A 218 -11.84 5.27 -9.19
N LEU A 219 -11.78 3.95 -8.98
CA LEU A 219 -12.87 3.18 -8.39
C LEU A 219 -13.17 3.65 -6.96
N GLY A 220 -12.15 3.84 -6.13
CA GLY A 220 -12.31 4.36 -4.76
C GLY A 220 -12.93 5.76 -4.75
N SER A 221 -12.49 6.65 -5.64
CA SER A 221 -13.04 8.00 -5.78
C SER A 221 -14.52 7.98 -6.16
N VAL A 222 -14.93 7.14 -7.11
CA VAL A 222 -16.34 7.02 -7.53
C VAL A 222 -17.20 6.56 -6.35
N VAL A 223 -16.77 5.52 -5.61
CA VAL A 223 -17.50 5.03 -4.43
C VAL A 223 -17.56 6.09 -3.33
N SER A 224 -16.48 6.87 -3.12
CA SER A 224 -16.45 7.97 -2.15
C SER A 224 -17.39 9.11 -2.53
N THR A 225 -17.39 9.53 -3.80
CA THR A 225 -18.32 10.55 -4.29
C THR A 225 -19.77 10.08 -4.14
N TYR A 226 -20.06 8.83 -4.49
CA TYR A 226 -21.40 8.26 -4.31
C TYR A 226 -21.83 8.26 -2.84
N HIS A 227 -20.96 7.84 -1.93
CA HIS A 227 -21.24 7.85 -0.48
C HIS A 227 -21.56 9.27 0.03
N TYR A 228 -20.76 10.26 -0.37
CA TYR A 228 -20.98 11.65 0.00
C TYR A 228 -22.32 12.21 -0.52
N LEU A 229 -22.72 11.83 -1.75
CA LEU A 229 -24.02 12.22 -2.30
C LEU A 229 -25.19 11.59 -1.54
N LEU A 230 -25.01 10.36 -1.04
CA LEU A 230 -25.98 9.66 -0.21
C LEU A 230 -26.19 10.39 1.13
N GLU A 231 -25.09 10.79 1.78
CA GLU A 231 -25.13 11.55 3.03
C GLU A 231 -25.80 12.91 2.88
N TRP A 232 -25.56 13.59 1.75
CA TRP A 232 -26.24 14.86 1.48
C TRP A 232 -27.75 14.64 1.30
N ASN A 233 -28.15 13.66 0.51
CA ASN A 233 -29.56 13.44 0.23
C ASN A 233 -29.97 11.95 0.41
N PRO A 234 -30.44 11.56 1.60
CA PRO A 234 -30.79 10.16 1.89
C PRO A 234 -31.98 9.64 1.07
N THR A 235 -32.69 10.49 0.32
CA THR A 235 -33.78 10.05 -0.56
C THR A 235 -33.30 9.23 -1.76
N TRP A 236 -32.01 9.26 -2.12
CA TRP A 236 -31.44 8.42 -3.18
C TRP A 236 -31.31 6.94 -2.78
N GLU A 237 -31.47 6.60 -1.50
CA GLU A 237 -31.43 5.21 -1.01
C GLU A 237 -32.70 4.41 -1.38
N SER A 238 -33.70 5.05 -1.99
CA SER A 238 -35.08 4.56 -1.99
C SER A 238 -35.56 3.75 -3.22
N ASN A 239 -34.75 3.42 -4.23
CA ASN A 239 -35.31 2.77 -5.44
C ASN A 239 -34.46 1.68 -6.12
N VAL A 240 -33.46 1.12 -5.44
CA VAL A 240 -32.74 -0.07 -5.96
C VAL A 240 -33.11 -1.33 -5.18
N CYS A 241 -34.38 -1.72 -5.35
CA CYS A 241 -34.97 -3.01 -5.03
C CYS A 241 -34.86 -3.48 -3.56
N SER A 242 -35.94 -3.29 -2.81
CA SER A 242 -36.33 -4.21 -1.74
C SER A 242 -36.41 -5.64 -2.30
N LEU A 243 -35.43 -6.46 -1.98
CA LEU A 243 -35.58 -7.90 -1.82
C LEU A 243 -35.12 -8.17 -0.40
N ASP A 244 -36.08 -8.57 0.42
CA ASP A 244 -35.89 -9.01 1.80
C ASP A 244 -34.68 -9.94 1.97
#